data_AF-A0A947J9H5-F1
#
_entry.id   AF-A0A947J9H5-F1
#
_cell.length_a   1.000
_cell.length_b   1.000
_cell.length_c   1.000
_cell.angle_alpha   90.00
_cell.angle_beta   90.00
_cell.angle_gamma   90.00
#
_symmetry.space_group_name_H-M   'P 1'
#
loop_
_entity.id
_entity.type
_entity.pdbx_description
1 polymer ?
#
loop_
_entity_poly.entity_id
_entity_poly.type
_entity_poly.pdbx_seq_one_letter_code
_entity_poly.pdbx_strand_id
1 'polypeptide(L)'
;IRDKRVLVIEDGPTLTHGGMQYGAGVIAARRFGAEELVDPRPYIVDSIADTFRKYPKIGRLLPAMGYGDSQIRDLQKTVDRVDCDGIVIGTPIDLGRLLTFNVPATRVRYELQEIGLPNLKSVIERLLKF
;
A
#
# COMPACT_ATOMS: atom_id res chain seq x y z
N ILE A 1 -11.65 -5.66 9.42
CA ILE A 1 -10.23 -5.85 9.79
C ILE A 1 -9.94 -5.69 11.28
N ARG A 2 -10.93 -5.33 12.12
CA ARG A 2 -10.73 -5.24 13.58
C ARG A 2 -10.38 -6.60 14.17
N ASP A 3 -9.40 -6.66 15.07
CA ASP A 3 -8.96 -7.87 15.76
C ASP A 3 -8.52 -8.98 14.78
N LYS A 4 -7.89 -8.56 13.67
CA LYS A 4 -7.36 -9.43 12.62
C LYS A 4 -5.90 -9.13 12.35
N ARG A 5 -5.13 -10.17 12.01
CA ARG A 5 -3.79 -10.07 11.44
C ARG A 5 -3.93 -9.76 9.96
N VAL A 6 -3.42 -8.61 9.51
CA VAL A 6 -3.60 -8.16 8.13
C VAL A 6 -2.27 -8.01 7.40
N LEU A 7 -2.25 -8.44 6.14
CA LEU A 7 -1.20 -8.04 5.21
C LEU A 7 -1.58 -6.69 4.60
N VAL A 8 -0.68 -5.71 4.70
CA VAL A 8 -0.84 -4.42 4.03
C VAL A 8 0.01 -4.42 2.77
N ILE A 9 -0.61 -4.20 1.61
CA ILE A 9 0.08 -3.98 0.33
C ILE A 9 0.05 -2.49 0.03
N GLU A 10 1.21 -1.86 -0.13
CA GLU A 10 1.34 -0.41 -0.30
C GLU A 10 1.99 -0.04 -1.63
N ASP A 11 1.81 1.23 -2.00
CA ASP A 11 2.54 1.82 -3.11
C ASP A 11 4.05 1.83 -2.86
N GLY A 12 4.78 1.01 -3.61
CA GLY A 12 6.22 0.85 -3.47
C GLY A 12 7.03 2.15 -3.66
N PRO A 13 6.80 2.94 -4.73
CA PRO A 13 7.51 4.21 -4.96
C PRO A 13 7.43 5.19 -3.79
N THR A 14 6.25 5.33 -3.18
CA THR A 14 6.03 6.20 -2.01
C THR A 14 6.95 5.85 -0.84
N LEU A 15 7.22 4.56 -0.64
CA LEU A 15 7.99 4.05 0.51
C LEU A 15 9.48 3.88 0.24
N THR A 16 9.86 3.82 -1.03
CA THR A 16 11.24 3.56 -1.46
C THR A 16 11.96 4.85 -1.85
N HIS A 17 11.28 5.77 -2.53
CA HIS A 17 11.85 7.03 -3.01
C HIS A 17 11.12 8.26 -2.48
N GLY A 18 9.85 8.12 -2.06
CA GLY A 18 9.04 9.22 -1.52
C GLY A 18 9.35 9.60 -0.06
N GLY A 19 10.24 8.88 0.61
CA GLY A 19 10.67 9.19 1.99
C GLY A 19 9.66 8.83 3.08
N MET A 20 8.50 8.27 2.75
CA MET A 20 7.52 7.83 3.73
C MET A 20 7.87 6.46 4.30
N GLN A 21 7.71 6.28 5.62
CA GLN A 21 7.93 4.98 6.28
C GLN A 21 6.75 4.01 6.15
N TYR A 22 5.55 4.55 5.93
CA TYR A 22 4.31 3.80 5.75
C TYR A 22 3.30 4.64 4.98
N GLY A 23 2.36 3.97 4.32
CA GLY A 23 1.35 4.59 3.45
C GLY A 23 -0.05 4.59 4.05
N ALA A 24 -1.04 4.80 3.17
CA ALA A 24 -2.44 4.91 3.55
C ALA A 24 -3.02 3.58 4.06
N GLY A 25 -2.56 2.45 3.54
CA GLY A 25 -2.96 1.11 3.98
C GLY A 25 -2.60 0.87 5.45
N VAL A 26 -1.37 1.19 5.87
CA VAL A 26 -0.93 1.08 7.26
C VAL A 26 -1.73 2.01 8.18
N ILE A 27 -1.97 3.24 7.75
CA ILE A 27 -2.78 4.21 8.52
C ILE A 27 -4.20 3.67 8.72
N ALA A 28 -4.83 3.17 7.66
CA ALA A 28 -6.16 2.59 7.73
C ALA A 28 -6.19 1.34 8.63
N ALA A 29 -5.23 0.42 8.48
CA ALA A 29 -5.17 -0.79 9.31
C ALA A 29 -5.12 -0.45 10.80
N ARG A 30 -4.28 0.52 11.19
CA ARG A 30 -4.21 1.02 12.57
C ARG A 30 -5.51 1.69 13.02
N ARG A 31 -6.04 2.61 12.20
CA ARG A 31 -7.25 3.37 12.52
C ARG A 31 -8.48 2.50 12.75
N PHE A 32 -8.61 1.40 11.99
CA PHE A 32 -9.75 0.49 12.06
C PHE A 32 -9.52 -0.73 12.97
N GLY A 33 -8.42 -0.74 13.72
CA GLY A 33 -8.17 -1.69 14.81
C GLY A 33 -7.68 -3.06 14.38
N ALA A 34 -6.88 -3.16 13.31
CA ALA A 34 -6.16 -4.40 13.01
C ALA A 34 -5.27 -4.78 14.21
N GLU A 35 -5.27 -6.06 14.58
CA GLU A 35 -4.50 -6.58 15.72
C GLU A 35 -3.01 -6.55 15.42
N GLU A 36 -2.65 -6.96 14.19
CA GLU A 36 -1.27 -7.07 13.76
C GLU A 36 -1.13 -6.71 12.28
N LEU A 37 -0.01 -6.07 11.93
CA LEU A 37 0.47 -5.99 10.55
C LEU A 37 1.47 -7.14 10.33
N VAL A 38 1.08 -8.10 9.50
CA VAL A 38 1.90 -9.28 9.20
C VAL A 38 3.13 -8.83 8.42
N ASP A 39 4.32 -9.20 8.90
CA ASP A 39 5.57 -8.94 8.19
C ASP A 39 5.70 -9.90 7.00
N PRO A 40 5.73 -9.42 5.75
CA PRO A 40 5.81 -10.30 4.60
C PRO A 40 7.21 -10.92 4.40
N ARG A 41 8.25 -10.42 5.09
CA ARG A 41 9.65 -10.84 4.88
C ARG A 41 9.91 -12.34 4.87
N PRO A 42 9.29 -13.18 5.72
CA PRO A 42 9.48 -14.62 5.67
C PRO A 42 8.94 -15.29 4.39
N TYR A 43 8.10 -14.57 3.63
CA TYR A 43 7.32 -15.10 2.52
C TYR A 43 7.72 -14.54 1.15
N ILE A 44 8.53 -13.47 1.12
CA ILE A 44 8.92 -12.77 -0.11
C ILE A 44 9.76 -13.65 -1.03
N VAL A 45 9.55 -13.49 -2.35
CA VAL A 45 10.30 -14.19 -3.40
C VAL A 45 10.85 -13.23 -4.43
N ASP A 46 11.91 -13.66 -5.13
CA ASP A 46 12.38 -13.07 -6.37
C ASP A 46 12.48 -11.53 -6.33
N SER A 47 11.76 -10.82 -7.21
CA SER A 47 11.81 -9.36 -7.32
C SER A 47 11.34 -8.62 -6.05
N ILE A 48 10.48 -9.24 -5.24
CA ILE A 48 10.08 -8.69 -3.95
C ILE A 48 11.23 -8.82 -2.94
N ALA A 49 11.93 -9.96 -2.91
CA ALA A 49 13.13 -10.14 -2.09
C ALA A 49 14.23 -9.13 -2.45
N ASP A 50 14.42 -8.85 -3.74
CA ASP A 50 15.34 -7.80 -4.21
C ASP A 50 14.95 -6.41 -3.67
N THR A 51 13.65 -6.11 -3.64
CA THR A 51 13.14 -4.84 -3.12
C THR A 51 13.48 -4.66 -1.64
N PHE A 52 13.24 -5.66 -0.80
CA PHE A 52 13.59 -5.58 0.63
C PHE A 52 15.10 -5.50 0.86
N ARG A 53 15.92 -6.14 0.02
CA ARG A 53 17.39 -5.99 0.07
C ARG A 53 17.83 -4.57 -0.29
N LYS A 54 17.21 -3.97 -1.31
CA LYS A 54 17.52 -2.59 -1.74
C LYS A 54 17.02 -1.54 -0.76
N TYR A 55 15.88 -1.78 -0.11
CA TYR A 55 15.23 -0.85 0.81
C TYR A 55 14.99 -1.51 2.18
N PRO A 56 16.04 -1.69 3.00
CA PRO A 56 15.96 -2.47 4.24
C PRO A 56 15.06 -1.82 5.32
N LYS A 57 14.80 -0.52 5.20
CA LYS A 57 14.00 0.28 6.16
C LYS A 57 12.48 0.18 5.94
N ILE A 58 12.02 -0.56 4.94
CA ILE A 58 10.58 -0.78 4.72
C ILE A 58 9.94 -1.36 5.99
N GLY A 59 8.73 -0.93 6.35
CA GLY A 59 8.03 -1.42 7.54
C GLY A 59 7.52 -2.86 7.42
N ARG A 60 6.56 -3.24 8.27
CA ARG A 60 5.77 -4.48 8.14
C ARG A 60 4.63 -4.26 7.14
N LEU A 61 4.99 -4.25 5.87
CA LEU A 61 4.10 -4.03 4.73
C LEU A 61 4.77 -4.63 3.48
N LEU A 62 3.97 -4.94 2.45
CA LEU A 62 4.42 -5.46 1.17
C LEU A 62 4.42 -4.34 0.11
N PRO A 63 5.57 -3.89 -0.40
CA PRO A 63 5.62 -2.88 -1.45
C PRO A 63 5.21 -3.48 -2.81
N ALA A 64 4.22 -2.90 -3.47
CA ALA A 64 3.92 -3.19 -4.86
C ALA A 64 4.90 -2.41 -5.76
N MET A 65 5.90 -3.13 -6.30
CA MET A 65 6.96 -2.57 -7.14
C MET A 65 6.78 -3.02 -8.59
N GLY A 66 6.18 -2.15 -9.41
CA GLY A 66 5.96 -2.43 -10.83
C GLY A 66 4.91 -3.52 -11.10
N TYR A 67 4.49 -3.61 -12.36
CA TYR A 67 3.38 -4.46 -12.79
C TYR A 67 3.69 -5.22 -14.09
N GLY A 68 4.97 -5.51 -14.35
CA GLY A 68 5.33 -6.45 -15.42
C GLY A 68 4.90 -7.88 -15.05
N ASP A 69 4.73 -8.76 -16.05
CA ASP A 69 4.21 -10.10 -15.83
C ASP A 69 4.98 -10.91 -14.78
N SER A 70 6.31 -10.78 -14.74
CA SER A 70 7.14 -11.42 -13.71
C SER A 70 6.87 -10.84 -12.32
N GLN A 71 6.79 -9.52 -12.20
CA GLN A 71 6.53 -8.82 -10.94
C GLN A 71 5.14 -9.16 -10.40
N ILE A 72 4.13 -9.25 -11.27
CA ILE A 72 2.78 -9.66 -10.88
C ILE A 72 2.80 -11.10 -10.36
N ARG A 73 3.49 -12.03 -11.04
CA ARG A 73 3.64 -13.41 -10.57
C ARG A 73 4.35 -13.50 -9.22
N ASP A 74 5.43 -12.74 -9.02
CA ASP A 74 6.19 -12.75 -7.77
C ASP A 74 5.38 -12.13 -6.62
N LEU A 75 4.61 -11.08 -6.91
CA LEU A 75 3.68 -10.46 -5.97
C LEU A 75 2.57 -11.45 -5.59
N GLN A 76 1.94 -12.12 -6.55
CA GLN A 76 0.93 -13.15 -6.31
C GLN A 76 1.48 -14.28 -5.44
N LYS A 77 2.63 -14.86 -5.80
CA LYS A 77 3.29 -15.92 -5.02
C LYS A 77 3.61 -15.49 -3.59
N THR A 78 4.05 -14.24 -3.40
CA THR A 78 4.32 -13.69 -2.07
C THR A 78 3.02 -13.60 -1.27
N VAL A 79 1.97 -13.00 -1.85
CA VAL A 79 0.65 -12.85 -1.21
C VAL A 79 0.05 -14.20 -0.83
N ASP A 80 0.12 -15.19 -1.70
CA ASP A 80 -0.43 -16.53 -1.44
C ASP A 80 0.26 -17.28 -0.29
N ARG A 81 1.52 -16.92 0.01
CA ARG A 81 2.31 -17.55 1.09
C ARG A 81 2.11 -16.87 2.44
N VAL A 82 1.68 -15.61 2.45
CA VAL A 82 1.53 -14.85 3.70
C VAL A 82 0.31 -15.37 4.47
N ASP A 83 0.57 -15.91 5.66
CA ASP A 83 -0.48 -16.29 6.60
C ASP A 83 -1.08 -15.03 7.25
N CYS A 84 -2.29 -14.65 6.82
CA CYS A 84 -3.04 -13.51 7.35
C CYS A 84 -4.55 -13.74 7.22
N ASP A 85 -5.34 -12.98 7.99
CA ASP A 85 -6.80 -13.11 7.98
C ASP A 85 -7.48 -12.21 6.92
N GLY A 86 -6.73 -11.26 6.35
CA GLY A 86 -7.23 -10.32 5.36
C GLY A 86 -6.15 -9.38 4.82
N ILE A 87 -6.46 -8.72 3.71
CA ILE A 87 -5.53 -7.86 2.97
C ILE A 87 -6.06 -6.43 2.89
N VAL A 88 -5.18 -5.47 3.16
CA VAL A 88 -5.45 -4.03 3.02
C VAL A 88 -4.58 -3.48 1.89
N ILE A 89 -5.22 -2.99 0.83
CA ILE A 89 -4.56 -2.51 -0.39
C ILE A 89 -4.51 -0.98 -0.38
N GLY A 90 -3.34 -0.41 -0.16
CA GLY A 90 -3.04 1.03 -0.19
C GLY A 90 -2.45 1.53 -1.52
N THR A 91 -2.52 0.74 -2.60
CA THR A 91 -2.01 1.14 -3.92
C THR A 91 -3.00 2.04 -4.67
N PRO A 92 -2.53 3.00 -5.49
CA PRO A 92 -3.40 3.82 -6.34
C PRO A 92 -4.24 2.99 -7.32
N ILE A 93 -3.63 1.96 -7.92
CA ILE A 93 -4.32 1.05 -8.83
C ILE A 93 -5.17 0.02 -8.10
N ASP A 94 -6.04 -0.66 -8.84
CA ASP A 94 -6.82 -1.77 -8.33
C ASP A 94 -6.06 -3.10 -8.49
N LEU A 95 -5.39 -3.55 -7.42
CA LEU A 95 -4.71 -4.86 -7.45
C LEU A 95 -5.68 -6.03 -7.62
N GLY A 96 -6.97 -5.88 -7.30
CA GLY A 96 -7.97 -6.93 -7.54
C GLY A 96 -8.21 -7.20 -9.03
N ARG A 97 -7.69 -6.35 -9.92
CA ARG A 97 -7.68 -6.58 -11.38
C ARG A 97 -6.47 -7.36 -11.86
N LEU A 98 -5.45 -7.52 -11.03
CA LEU A 98 -4.17 -8.14 -11.38
C LEU A 98 -3.89 -9.42 -10.56
N LEU A 99 -4.40 -9.46 -9.34
CA LEU A 99 -4.17 -10.53 -8.37
C LEU A 99 -5.49 -11.17 -7.97
N THR A 100 -5.40 -12.43 -7.54
CA THR A 100 -6.50 -13.14 -6.87
C THR A 100 -6.15 -13.30 -5.40
N PHE A 101 -7.13 -13.10 -4.52
CA PHE A 101 -6.92 -13.15 -3.07
C PHE A 101 -7.74 -14.28 -2.46
N ASN A 102 -7.09 -15.16 -1.71
CA ASN A 102 -7.74 -16.29 -1.02
C ASN A 102 -8.38 -15.88 0.31
N VAL A 103 -8.11 -14.66 0.78
CA VAL A 103 -8.67 -14.06 2.00
C VAL A 103 -9.38 -12.75 1.65
N PRO A 104 -10.29 -12.24 2.49
CA PRO A 104 -10.95 -10.97 2.24
C PRO A 104 -9.96 -9.83 2.04
N ALA A 105 -10.09 -9.12 0.91
CA ALA A 105 -9.24 -7.98 0.57
C ALA A 105 -10.10 -6.71 0.45
N THR A 106 -9.55 -5.58 0.90
CA THR A 106 -10.21 -4.28 0.76
C THR A 106 -9.23 -3.21 0.30
N ARG A 107 -9.75 -2.19 -0.38
CA ARG A 107 -8.95 -1.08 -0.91
C ARG A 107 -9.11 0.15 -0.05
N VAL A 108 -7.98 0.76 0.29
CA VAL A 108 -7.91 2.06 0.94
C VAL A 108 -7.76 3.12 -0.14
N ARG A 109 -8.63 4.11 -0.09
CA ARG A 109 -8.56 5.30 -0.94
C ARG A 109 -8.34 6.50 -0.06
N TYR A 110 -7.54 7.44 -0.55
CA TYR A 110 -7.31 8.72 0.07
C TYR A 110 -7.33 9.79 -1.02
N GLU A 111 -7.66 11.00 -0.61
CA GLU A 111 -7.63 12.18 -1.47
C GLU A 111 -6.95 13.32 -0.71
N LEU A 112 -6.38 14.25 -1.47
CA LEU A 112 -5.82 15.46 -0.89
C LEU A 112 -6.98 16.30 -0.34
N GLN A 113 -6.88 16.68 0.92
CA GLN A 113 -7.76 17.66 1.53
C GLN A 113 -6.94 18.89 1.90
N GLU A 114 -7.18 20.02 1.24
CA GLU A 114 -6.58 21.30 1.62
C GLU A 114 -7.24 21.81 2.90
N ILE A 115 -6.42 22.09 3.91
CA ILE A 115 -6.87 22.63 5.21
C ILE A 115 -6.42 24.08 5.30
N GLY A 116 -7.38 25.00 5.32
CA GLY A 116 -7.14 26.43 5.50
C GLY A 116 -7.29 27.27 4.22
N LEU A 117 -7.03 28.58 4.36
CA LEU A 117 -7.11 29.56 3.29
C LEU A 117 -5.84 30.43 3.24
N PRO A 118 -5.46 30.94 2.04
CA PRO A 118 -6.08 30.67 0.74
C PRO A 118 -5.74 29.25 0.26
N ASN A 119 -6.73 28.58 -0.34
CA ASN A 119 -6.53 27.27 -0.98
C ASN A 119 -6.25 27.42 -2.48
N LEU A 120 -5.78 26.35 -3.13
CA LEU A 120 -5.41 26.34 -4.54
C LEU A 120 -6.54 26.87 -5.42
N LYS A 121 -7.77 26.45 -5.15
CA LYS A 121 -8.96 26.94 -5.85
C LYS A 121 -9.07 28.47 -5.77
N SER A 122 -9.01 29.05 -4.58
CA SER A 122 -9.11 30.51 -4.38
C SER A 122 -7.97 31.29 -5.04
N VAL A 123 -6.76 30.70 -5.09
CA VAL A 123 -5.61 31.31 -5.77
C VAL A 123 -5.82 31.29 -7.30
N ILE A 124 -6.32 30.19 -7.84
CA ILE A 124 -6.63 30.04 -9.27
C ILE A 124 -7.75 31.00 -9.68
N GLU A 125 -8.85 31.06 -8.92
CA GLU A 125 -9.96 31.99 -9.16
C GLU A 125 -9.47 33.45 -9.20
N ARG A 126 -8.66 33.85 -8.21
CA ARG A 126 -8.05 35.18 -8.16
C ARG A 126 -7.15 35.49 -9.36
N LEU A 127 -6.34 34.52 -9.80
CA LEU A 127 -5.41 34.71 -10.93
C LEU A 127 -6.14 34.76 -12.27
N LEU A 128 -7.16 33.92 -12.44
CA LEU A 128 -7.89 33.81 -13.71
C LEU A 128 -9.09 34.76 -13.83
N LYS A 129 -9.43 35.50 -12.76
CA LYS A 129 -10.52 36.49 -12.72
C LYS A 129 -11.90 35.91 -13.11
N PHE A 130 -12.20 34.72 -12.61
CA PHE A 130 -13.56 34.15 -12.64
C PHE A 130 -14.13 34.12 -11.23
#